data_AF-A0A954IV05-F1
#
_entry.id   AF-A0A954IV05-F1
#
_cell.length_a   1.000
_cell.length_b   1.000
_cell.length_c   1.000
_cell.angle_alpha   90.00
_cell.angle_beta   90.00
_cell.angle_gamma   90.00
#
_symmetry.space_group_name_H-M   'P 1'
#
loop_
_entity.id
_entity.type
_entity.pdbx_description
1 polymer ?
#
loop_
_entity_poly.entity_id
_entity_poly.type
_entity_poly.pdbx_seq_one_letter_code
_entity_poly.pdbx_strand_id
1 'polypeptide(L)'
;SPEITGDFLDHFGNKLTVLAVKNGDENPKGPVLEYLDKRASGLGVLRFNKTKRTATIECWPFLADPTEPHTHFPGWPVIVKLQDNYGRKPAAHLPPIGIEGAENPVVQVINNKTNEVEYTLRIGNSGFQPPVFDADATYTVKVGKEEPQPFEQLADLKPGNTQPIKVTL
;
A
#
# COMPACT_ATOMS: atom_id res chain seq x y z
N SER A 1 -19.12 12.51 13.30
CA SER A 1 -19.02 12.74 11.85
C SER A 1 -19.30 11.44 11.11
N PRO A 2 -20.56 11.11 10.80
CA PRO A 2 -20.87 10.04 9.87
C PRO A 2 -21.49 10.65 8.60
N GLU A 3 -20.75 10.68 7.48
CA GLU A 3 -21.24 10.72 6.07
C GLU A 3 -20.15 11.03 5.03
N ILE A 4 -18.89 11.31 5.44
CA ILE A 4 -17.79 11.61 4.48
C ILE A 4 -16.61 10.62 4.56
N THR A 5 -16.76 9.54 5.31
CA THR A 5 -15.83 8.39 5.34
C THR A 5 -16.57 7.14 4.90
N GLY A 6 -15.83 6.16 4.35
CA GLY A 6 -16.42 4.94 3.78
C GLY A 6 -16.07 4.75 2.30
N ASP A 7 -16.84 3.92 1.61
CA ASP A 7 -16.60 3.54 0.22
C ASP A 7 -17.36 4.46 -0.74
N PHE A 8 -16.66 4.96 -1.76
CA PHE A 8 -17.18 5.87 -2.77
C PHE A 8 -16.70 5.48 -4.16
N LEU A 9 -17.31 6.09 -5.17
CA LEU A 9 -16.80 6.14 -6.53
C LEU A 9 -16.35 7.57 -6.82
N ASP A 10 -15.16 7.74 -7.39
CA ASP A 10 -14.75 9.04 -7.92
C ASP A 10 -15.54 9.38 -9.20
N HIS A 11 -15.30 10.57 -9.75
CA HIS A 11 -15.96 11.04 -10.96
C HIS A 11 -15.67 10.17 -12.20
N PHE A 12 -14.58 9.39 -12.19
CA PHE A 12 -14.18 8.49 -13.27
C PHE A 12 -14.69 7.05 -13.04
N GLY A 13 -15.43 6.79 -11.96
CA GLY A 13 -15.92 5.47 -11.60
C GLY A 13 -14.90 4.57 -10.89
N ASN A 14 -13.75 5.11 -10.48
CA ASN A 14 -12.80 4.36 -9.67
C ASN A 14 -13.33 4.21 -8.24
N LYS A 15 -13.18 3.01 -7.69
CA LYS A 15 -13.52 2.71 -6.29
C LYS A 15 -12.47 3.31 -5.38
N LEU A 16 -12.92 4.05 -4.36
CA LEU A 16 -12.06 4.64 -3.34
C LEU A 16 -12.67 4.45 -1.96
N THR A 17 -11.82 4.27 -0.96
CA THR A 17 -12.25 4.22 0.45
C THR A 17 -11.62 5.38 1.19
N VAL A 18 -12.47 6.27 1.74
CA VAL A 18 -12.04 7.40 2.55
C VAL A 18 -11.94 6.96 4.01
N LEU A 19 -10.71 6.82 4.50
CA LEU A 19 -10.44 6.32 5.86
C LEU A 19 -10.59 7.40 6.93
N ALA A 20 -10.21 8.63 6.63
CA ALA A 20 -10.33 9.77 7.54
C ALA A 20 -10.43 11.08 6.76
N VAL A 21 -11.25 12.02 7.25
CA VAL A 21 -11.36 13.38 6.71
C VAL A 21 -11.53 14.34 7.87
N LYS A 22 -10.86 15.50 7.77
CA LYS A 22 -11.16 16.64 8.61
C LYS A 22 -11.29 17.87 7.72
N ASN A 23 -12.54 18.31 7.54
CA ASN A 23 -12.87 19.59 6.93
C ASN A 23 -13.17 20.61 8.02
N GLY A 24 -12.87 21.88 7.73
CA GLY A 24 -13.31 22.99 8.55
C GLY A 24 -14.80 23.29 8.36
N ASP A 25 -15.33 24.12 9.25
CA ASP A 25 -16.67 24.69 9.14
C ASP A 25 -16.78 25.51 7.86
N GLU A 26 -17.97 25.51 7.23
CA GLU A 26 -18.23 26.23 5.99
C GLU A 26 -18.09 27.76 6.15
N ASN A 27 -18.51 28.29 7.30
CA ASN A 27 -18.50 29.72 7.61
C ASN A 27 -17.89 29.99 9.00
N PRO A 28 -16.57 29.81 9.16
CA PRO A 28 -15.90 29.90 10.45
C PRO A 28 -15.87 31.36 10.94
N LYS A 29 -16.23 31.58 12.21
CA LYS A 29 -16.24 32.89 12.87
C LYS A 29 -15.59 32.78 14.24
N GLY A 30 -15.00 33.88 14.70
CA GLY A 30 -14.42 33.99 16.02
C GLY A 30 -13.06 34.68 15.99
N PRO A 31 -12.43 34.87 17.16
CA PRO A 31 -11.05 35.32 17.28
C PRO A 31 -10.07 34.37 16.56
N VAL A 32 -8.88 34.86 16.24
CA VAL A 32 -7.91 34.18 15.36
C VAL A 32 -7.69 32.70 15.72
N LEU A 33 -7.45 32.37 17.00
CA LEU A 33 -7.17 31.00 17.41
C LEU A 33 -8.36 30.04 17.23
N GLU A 34 -9.56 30.49 17.61
CA GLU A 34 -10.80 29.73 17.41
C GLU A 34 -11.12 29.58 15.91
N TYR A 35 -10.85 30.62 15.13
CA TYR A 35 -11.03 30.62 13.69
C TYR A 35 -10.11 29.60 12.99
N LEU A 36 -8.85 29.46 13.44
CA LEU A 36 -7.93 28.45 12.92
C LEU A 36 -8.42 27.04 13.19
N ASP A 37 -8.90 26.76 14.40
CA ASP A 37 -9.45 25.44 14.76
C ASP A 37 -10.72 25.11 13.96
N LYS A 38 -11.66 26.05 13.85
CA LYS A 38 -12.88 25.89 13.03
C LYS A 38 -12.56 25.67 11.56
N ARG A 39 -11.46 26.24 11.04
CA ARG A 39 -10.99 25.97 9.66
C ARG A 39 -10.30 24.63 9.49
N ALA A 40 -10.15 23.84 10.55
CA ALA A 40 -9.28 22.67 10.58
C ALA A 40 -7.84 22.99 10.16
N SER A 41 -7.34 24.18 10.52
CA SER A 41 -5.96 24.58 10.20
C SER A 41 -4.98 23.75 11.02
N GLY A 42 -3.83 23.43 10.44
CA GLY A 42 -2.81 22.65 11.11
C GLY A 42 -1.78 22.03 10.16
N LEU A 43 -1.25 20.87 10.53
CA LEU A 43 -0.15 20.20 9.83
C LEU A 43 -0.52 18.78 9.41
N GLY A 44 -0.29 18.47 8.14
CA GLY A 44 -0.25 17.08 7.65
C GLY A 44 1.19 16.56 7.65
N VAL A 45 1.42 15.35 8.20
CA VAL A 45 2.74 14.71 8.21
C VAL A 45 2.62 13.30 7.64
N LEU A 46 3.51 12.93 6.72
CA LEU A 46 3.66 11.56 6.24
C LEU A 46 4.96 10.97 6.76
N ARG A 47 4.88 9.84 7.46
CA ARG A 47 6.05 9.09 7.95
C ARG A 47 6.12 7.74 7.28
N PHE A 48 7.24 7.47 6.61
CA PHE A 48 7.47 6.19 5.95
C PHE A 48 8.35 5.29 6.81
N ASN A 49 7.83 4.13 7.20
CA ASN A 49 8.65 3.07 7.78
C ASN A 49 9.07 2.12 6.65
N LYS A 50 10.29 2.31 6.13
CA LYS A 50 10.82 1.52 5.00
C LYS A 50 10.99 0.04 5.34
N THR A 51 11.31 -0.28 6.59
CA THR A 51 11.48 -1.67 7.06
C THR A 51 10.13 -2.39 7.15
N LYS A 52 9.13 -1.76 7.76
CA LYS A 52 7.77 -2.32 7.89
C LYS A 52 6.91 -2.14 6.64
N ARG A 53 7.39 -1.37 5.65
CA ARG A 53 6.68 -1.00 4.42
C ARG A 53 5.31 -0.38 4.71
N THR A 54 5.27 0.53 5.68
CA THR A 54 4.06 1.28 6.06
C THR A 54 4.24 2.77 5.89
N ALA A 55 3.16 3.48 5.58
CA ALA A 55 3.07 4.92 5.65
C ALA A 55 2.08 5.29 6.76
N THR A 56 2.53 6.12 7.70
CA THR A 56 1.66 6.75 8.69
C THR A 56 1.34 8.15 8.17
N ILE A 57 0.06 8.42 7.96
CA ILE A 57 -0.44 9.75 7.63
C ILE A 57 -1.03 10.35 8.91
N GLU A 58 -0.54 11.52 9.27
CA GLU A 58 -0.92 12.25 10.48
C GLU A 58 -1.57 13.57 10.06
N CYS A 59 -2.59 14.00 10.81
CA CYS A 59 -3.21 15.30 10.64
C CYS A 59 -3.40 15.94 12.02
N TRP A 60 -2.71 17.05 12.24
CA TRP A 60 -2.60 17.72 13.53
C TRP A 60 -3.30 19.08 13.49
N PRO A 61 -4.13 19.43 14.48
CA PRO A 61 -4.60 20.80 14.70
C PRO A 61 -3.44 21.78 14.89
N PHE A 62 -3.65 23.05 14.53
CA PHE A 62 -2.64 24.11 14.65
C PHE A 62 -2.11 24.28 16.09
N LEU A 63 -2.96 24.11 17.10
CA LEU A 63 -2.62 24.26 18.51
C LEU A 63 -2.31 22.93 19.20
N ALA A 64 -2.18 21.83 18.44
CA ALA A 64 -1.87 20.54 19.02
C ALA A 64 -0.43 20.48 19.55
N ASP A 65 -0.23 19.81 20.68
CA ASP A 65 1.08 19.40 21.15
C ASP A 65 1.47 18.07 20.48
N PRO A 66 2.49 18.03 19.61
CA PRO A 66 2.89 16.82 18.90
C PRO A 66 3.63 15.80 19.78
N THR A 67 3.97 16.16 21.01
CA THR A 67 4.63 15.26 21.97
C THR A 67 3.64 14.47 22.82
N GLU A 68 2.40 14.95 22.91
CA GLU A 68 1.32 14.29 23.64
C GLU A 68 0.54 13.33 22.74
N PRO A 69 0.11 12.15 23.26
CA PRO A 69 -0.69 11.23 22.49
C PRO A 69 -2.11 11.78 22.25
N HIS A 70 -2.73 11.36 21.15
CA HIS A 70 -4.14 11.66 20.82
C HIS A 70 -4.51 13.14 20.64
N THR A 71 -3.54 14.02 20.39
CA THR A 71 -3.78 15.43 20.04
C THR A 71 -3.96 15.67 18.54
N HIS A 72 -3.98 14.60 17.74
CA HIS A 72 -4.35 14.65 16.32
C HIS A 72 -5.83 14.95 16.13
N PHE A 73 -6.23 15.28 14.89
CA PHE A 73 -7.66 15.31 14.57
C PHE A 73 -8.29 13.92 14.74
N PRO A 74 -9.58 13.83 15.10
CA PRO A 74 -10.28 12.56 15.20
C PRO A 74 -10.17 11.73 13.91
N GLY A 75 -9.88 10.44 14.05
CA GLY A 75 -9.64 9.53 12.93
C GLY A 75 -8.19 9.46 12.45
N TRP A 76 -7.29 10.28 13.01
CA TRP A 76 -5.86 10.28 12.71
C TRP A 76 -5.04 9.81 13.94
N PRO A 77 -3.83 9.26 13.72
CA PRO A 77 -3.20 8.97 12.43
C PRO A 77 -3.78 7.73 11.74
N VAL A 78 -3.67 7.68 10.41
CA VAL A 78 -4.02 6.51 9.60
C VAL A 78 -2.73 5.83 9.17
N ILE A 79 -2.65 4.51 9.35
CA ILE A 79 -1.49 3.69 8.96
C ILE A 79 -1.90 2.77 7.82
N VAL A 80 -1.23 2.89 6.68
CA VAL A 80 -1.44 2.03 5.50
C VAL A 80 -0.17 1.22 5.22
N LYS A 81 -0.33 -0.05 4.88
CA LYS A 81 0.76 -0.90 4.38
C LYS A 81 0.84 -0.76 2.86
N LEU A 82 2.04 -0.91 2.30
CA LEU A 82 2.26 -0.87 0.85
C LEU A 82 1.32 -1.84 0.10
N GLN A 83 1.14 -3.04 0.66
CA GLN A 83 0.29 -4.09 0.10
C GLN A 83 -1.21 -3.79 0.20
N ASP A 84 -1.63 -2.85 1.04
CA ASP A 84 -3.06 -2.48 1.17
C ASP A 84 -3.53 -1.74 -0.10
N ASN A 85 -2.62 -1.10 -0.84
CA ASN A 85 -2.89 -0.54 -2.17
C ASN A 85 -3.21 -1.61 -3.22
N TYR A 86 -3.01 -2.87 -2.87
CA TYR A 86 -3.18 -4.02 -3.73
C TYR A 86 -4.23 -4.97 -3.15
N GLY A 87 -5.41 -4.41 -2.83
CA GLY A 87 -6.50 -5.06 -2.08
C GLY A 87 -7.32 -6.12 -2.84
N ARG A 88 -6.85 -6.64 -3.98
CA ARG A 88 -7.51 -7.75 -4.68
C ARG A 88 -7.40 -9.00 -3.81
N LYS A 89 -8.52 -9.72 -3.61
CA LYS A 89 -8.49 -11.02 -2.92
C LYS A 89 -7.76 -12.03 -3.82
N PRO A 90 -6.69 -12.69 -3.34
CA PRO A 90 -6.01 -13.72 -4.12
C PRO A 90 -6.98 -14.86 -4.44
N ALA A 91 -6.99 -15.30 -5.71
CA ALA A 91 -7.71 -16.50 -6.13
C ALA A 91 -6.89 -17.77 -5.84
N ALA A 92 -5.56 -17.66 -5.93
CA ALA A 92 -4.62 -18.73 -5.64
C ALA A 92 -3.22 -18.16 -5.33
N HIS A 93 -2.24 -19.04 -5.11
CA HIS A 93 -0.85 -18.67 -4.91
C HIS A 93 0.06 -19.50 -5.82
N LEU A 94 1.13 -18.87 -6.29
CA LEU A 94 2.25 -19.53 -6.97
C LEU A 94 3.12 -20.30 -5.95
N PRO A 95 4.06 -21.14 -6.43
CA PRO A 95 5.09 -21.73 -5.58
C PRO A 95 5.81 -20.70 -4.71
N PRO A 96 6.18 -21.07 -3.47
CA PRO A 96 7.07 -20.23 -2.67
C PRO A 96 8.40 -20.02 -3.42
N ILE A 97 8.86 -18.78 -3.48
CA ILE A 97 10.13 -18.41 -4.11
C ILE A 97 11.09 -17.98 -3.01
N GLY A 98 12.18 -18.74 -2.84
CA GLY A 98 13.32 -18.39 -2.02
C GLY A 98 14.37 -17.65 -2.84
N ILE A 99 14.84 -16.51 -2.34
CA ILE A 99 15.73 -15.59 -3.06
C ILE A 99 17.01 -15.39 -2.25
N GLU A 100 18.13 -15.74 -2.86
CA GLU A 100 19.47 -15.59 -2.28
C GLU A 100 20.24 -14.49 -3.04
N GLY A 101 21.19 -13.82 -2.38
CA GLY A 101 22.02 -12.78 -3.00
C GLY A 101 21.41 -11.38 -3.03
N ALA A 102 20.22 -11.17 -2.46
CA ALA A 102 19.57 -9.86 -2.33
C ALA A 102 18.79 -9.71 -1.01
N GLU A 103 18.94 -8.59 -0.33
CA GLU A 103 18.23 -8.30 0.92
C GLU A 103 16.79 -7.83 0.70
N ASN A 104 16.58 -6.97 -0.32
CA ASN A 104 15.27 -6.38 -0.64
C ASN A 104 14.96 -6.55 -2.13
N PRO A 105 14.82 -7.78 -2.65
CA PRO A 105 14.63 -7.99 -4.09
C PRO A 105 13.30 -7.40 -4.59
N VAL A 106 13.26 -7.11 -5.88
CA VAL A 106 12.05 -6.73 -6.62
C VAL A 106 11.49 -7.98 -7.27
N VAL A 107 10.19 -8.20 -7.09
CA VAL A 107 9.43 -9.29 -7.72
C VAL A 107 8.33 -8.67 -8.57
N GLN A 108 8.30 -9.02 -9.84
CA GLN A 108 7.24 -8.65 -10.77
C GLN A 108 6.49 -9.91 -11.22
N VAL A 109 5.17 -9.86 -11.19
CA VAL A 109 4.30 -10.97 -11.58
C VAL A 109 3.50 -10.56 -12.80
N ILE A 110 3.56 -11.37 -13.85
CA ILE A 110 2.92 -11.13 -15.14
C ILE A 110 1.98 -12.28 -15.41
N ASN A 111 0.74 -11.97 -15.79
CA ASN A 111 -0.25 -12.95 -16.19
C ASN A 111 -0.04 -13.32 -17.67
N ASN A 112 0.29 -14.57 -17.97
CA ASN A 112 0.64 -14.97 -19.35
C ASN A 112 -0.57 -14.98 -20.29
N LYS A 113 -1.81 -15.03 -19.75
CA LYS A 113 -3.04 -15.00 -20.55
C LYS A 113 -3.36 -13.59 -21.05
N THR A 114 -3.18 -12.56 -20.20
CA THR A 114 -3.45 -11.16 -20.56
C THR A 114 -2.20 -10.40 -20.99
N ASN A 115 -1.02 -10.94 -20.71
CA ASN A 115 0.28 -10.28 -20.83
C ASN A 115 0.38 -8.98 -20.02
N GLU A 116 -0.42 -8.86 -18.95
CA GLU A 116 -0.41 -7.71 -18.05
C GLU A 116 0.44 -7.99 -16.82
N VAL A 117 1.10 -6.95 -16.34
CA VAL A 117 1.72 -6.95 -15.02
C VAL A 117 0.60 -6.91 -14.00
N GLU A 118 0.49 -7.97 -13.19
CA GLU A 118 -0.39 -7.94 -12.03
C GLU A 118 0.18 -6.92 -11.06
N TYR A 119 1.42 -7.13 -10.61
CA TYR A 119 2.12 -6.20 -9.72
C TYR A 119 3.63 -6.29 -9.81
N THR A 120 4.28 -5.23 -9.33
CA THR A 120 5.70 -5.18 -9.01
C THR A 120 5.86 -4.76 -7.55
N LEU A 121 6.53 -5.58 -6.74
CA LEU A 121 6.72 -5.34 -5.32
C LEU A 121 8.19 -5.51 -4.92
N ARG A 122 8.67 -4.59 -4.08
CA ARG A 122 9.93 -4.80 -3.36
C ARG A 122 9.63 -5.53 -2.05
N ILE A 123 10.07 -6.77 -1.95
CA ILE A 123 9.86 -7.58 -0.75
C ILE A 123 10.97 -7.28 0.26
N GLY A 124 10.64 -7.33 1.56
CA GLY A 124 11.59 -7.05 2.65
C GLY A 124 12.33 -8.28 3.17
N ASN A 125 12.10 -9.44 2.55
CA ASN A 125 12.57 -10.74 3.01
C ASN A 125 13.18 -11.52 1.82
N SER A 126 14.00 -12.52 2.12
CA SER A 126 14.56 -13.47 1.15
C SER A 126 13.57 -14.56 0.68
N GLY A 127 12.28 -14.39 0.94
CA GLY A 127 11.25 -15.37 0.58
C GLY A 127 9.91 -14.71 0.32
N PHE A 128 9.21 -15.14 -0.72
CA PHE A 128 7.92 -14.61 -1.11
C PHE A 128 7.08 -15.68 -1.80
N GLN A 129 5.80 -15.76 -1.43
CA GLN A 129 4.84 -16.62 -2.12
C GLN A 129 3.86 -15.70 -2.87
N PRO A 130 3.99 -15.58 -4.21
CA PRO A 130 3.19 -14.64 -4.97
C PRO A 130 1.67 -14.99 -4.94
N PRO A 131 0.80 -14.10 -4.43
CA PRO A 131 -0.64 -14.21 -4.65
C PRO A 131 -0.99 -13.91 -6.12
N VAL A 132 -1.96 -14.60 -6.68
CA VAL A 132 -2.44 -14.39 -8.05
C VAL A 132 -3.96 -14.40 -8.11
N PHE A 133 -4.51 -13.86 -9.21
CA PHE A 133 -5.93 -13.48 -9.30
C PHE A 133 -6.75 -14.30 -10.31
N ASP A 134 -6.10 -15.19 -11.05
CA ASP A 134 -6.73 -16.18 -11.91
C ASP A 134 -6.09 -17.54 -11.57
N ALA A 135 -6.87 -18.46 -11.01
CA ALA A 135 -6.37 -19.76 -10.57
C ALA A 135 -6.04 -20.71 -11.74
N ASP A 136 -6.58 -20.42 -12.93
CA ASP A 136 -6.44 -21.25 -14.13
C ASP A 136 -5.36 -20.71 -15.09
N ALA A 137 -4.83 -19.51 -14.83
CA ALA A 137 -3.78 -18.90 -15.64
C ALA A 137 -2.38 -19.43 -15.31
N THR A 138 -1.45 -19.24 -16.25
CA THR A 138 -0.01 -19.35 -16.01
C THR A 138 0.59 -17.96 -15.82
N TYR A 139 1.70 -17.90 -15.09
CA TYR A 139 2.34 -16.66 -14.71
C TYR A 139 3.84 -16.69 -14.99
N THR A 140 4.36 -15.53 -15.37
CA THR A 140 5.80 -15.27 -15.40
C THR A 140 6.16 -14.42 -14.19
N VAL A 141 7.15 -14.89 -13.41
CA VAL A 141 7.68 -14.13 -12.29
C VAL A 141 9.10 -13.70 -12.61
N LYS A 142 9.36 -12.39 -12.53
CA LYS A 142 10.68 -11.80 -12.67
C LYS A 142 11.19 -11.40 -11.30
N VAL A 143 12.43 -11.77 -10.98
CA VAL A 143 13.08 -11.50 -9.70
C VAL A 143 14.41 -10.78 -9.93
N GLY A 144 14.68 -9.67 -9.25
CA GLY A 144 15.88 -8.86 -9.47
C GLY A 144 16.32 -8.06 -8.25
N LYS A 145 17.56 -7.56 -8.25
CA LYS A 145 18.10 -6.72 -7.16
C LYS A 145 17.53 -5.30 -7.21
N GLU A 146 17.61 -4.69 -8.40
CA GLU A 146 17.24 -3.31 -8.68
C GLU A 146 16.74 -3.17 -10.12
N GLU A 147 15.86 -2.22 -10.40
CA GLU A 147 15.58 -1.80 -11.78
C GLU A 147 16.63 -0.78 -12.22
N PRO A 148 17.17 -0.82 -13.46
CA PRO A 148 16.79 -1.70 -14.59
C PRO A 148 17.78 -2.88 -14.83
N GLN A 149 18.33 -3.49 -13.78
CA GLN A 149 19.23 -4.66 -13.92
C GLN A 149 18.48 -5.86 -14.53
N PRO A 150 19.19 -6.84 -15.13
CA PRO A 150 18.54 -8.07 -15.60
C PRO A 150 17.85 -8.79 -14.44
N PHE A 151 16.61 -9.22 -14.71
CA PHE A 151 15.83 -10.04 -13.80
C PHE A 151 16.01 -11.51 -14.17
N GLU A 152 16.11 -12.36 -13.16
CA GLU A 152 15.90 -13.79 -13.30
C GLU A 152 14.42 -14.06 -13.57
N GLN A 153 14.11 -14.85 -14.60
CA GLN A 153 12.75 -15.09 -15.05
C GLN A 153 12.33 -16.54 -14.84
N LEU A 154 11.24 -16.72 -14.10
CA LEU A 154 10.54 -17.98 -13.90
C LEU A 154 9.27 -17.98 -14.77
N ALA A 155 9.28 -18.72 -15.87
CA ALA A 155 8.17 -18.76 -16.82
C ALA A 155 7.16 -19.87 -16.50
N ASP A 156 5.93 -19.67 -16.98
CA ASP A 156 4.83 -20.65 -16.97
C ASP A 156 4.53 -21.28 -15.61
N LEU A 157 4.70 -20.51 -14.53
CA LEU A 157 4.35 -20.92 -13.18
C LEU A 157 2.84 -21.08 -13.06
N LYS A 158 2.43 -22.19 -12.45
CA LYS A 158 1.02 -22.51 -12.20
C LYS A 158 0.69 -22.39 -10.72
N PRO A 159 -0.51 -21.91 -10.37
CA PRO A 159 -0.97 -21.92 -9.00
C PRO A 159 -1.09 -23.34 -8.44
N GLY A 160 -0.95 -23.47 -7.12
CA GLY A 160 -1.18 -24.75 -6.41
C GLY A 160 0.02 -25.70 -6.36
N ASN A 161 1.12 -25.43 -7.06
CA ASN A 161 2.38 -26.12 -6.80
C ASN A 161 3.00 -25.58 -5.49
N THR A 162 3.23 -26.46 -4.52
CA THR A 162 3.77 -26.10 -3.20
C THR A 162 5.27 -26.30 -3.07
N GLN A 163 5.94 -26.86 -4.09
CA GLN A 163 7.38 -27.07 -4.07
C GLN A 163 8.12 -25.74 -4.19
N PRO A 164 8.99 -25.37 -3.23
CA PRO A 164 9.70 -24.11 -3.29
C PRO A 164 10.67 -24.03 -4.48
N ILE A 165 10.72 -22.88 -5.13
CA ILE A 165 11.68 -22.55 -6.18
C ILE A 165 12.78 -21.68 -5.56
N LYS A 166 14.04 -21.98 -5.86
CA LYS A 166 15.17 -21.15 -5.45
C LYS A 166 15.63 -20.28 -6.61
N VAL A 167 15.92 -19.01 -6.32
CA VAL A 167 16.50 -18.04 -7.22
C VAL A 167 17.73 -17.43 -6.56
N THR A 168 18.83 -17.34 -7.29
CA THR A 168 20.06 -16.69 -6.83
C THR A 168 20.31 -15.48 -7.71
N LEU A 169 20.45 -14.31 -7.08
CA LEU A 169 20.67 -13.02 -7.76
C LEU A 169 22.11 -12.52 -7.63
#